data_AF-A0A5C7Q581-F1
#
_entry.id   AF-A0A5C7Q581-F1
#
_cell.length_a   1.000
_cell.length_b   1.000
_cell.length_c   1.000
_cell.angle_alpha   90.00
_cell.angle_beta   90.00
_cell.angle_gamma   90.00
#
_symmetry.space_group_name_H-M   'P 1'
#
loop_
_entity.id
_entity.type
_entity.pdbx_description
1 polymer ?
#
loop_
_entity_poly.entity_id
_entity_poly.type
_entity_poly.pdbx_seq_one_letter_code
_entity_poly.pdbx_strand_id
1 'polypeptide(L)'
;MPGLIINGVEVAVNAATTKSGETLPALVVRNYRDDAALTLPSRSYGRRRRQVGFIVLHTTKGYPDHTMTSPQFLRDGVGTPRIDRVLDNWAEGSRVGGAGIVIDADGVAYCLCDLAKFAAYHCVGMNQISVGIEVVQQGDASLYRCQLDTLACVVETLTTTFSLPRVVAMPYRGCRVELDDGAYASGLDGIGVVGHRDCSDNRGFGDPGDFCMEAVERLAGWGRG
;
A
#
# COMPACT_ATOMS: atom_id res chain seq x y z
N MET A 1 15.45 15.62 -0.93
CA MET A 1 14.00 15.37 -1.07
C MET A 1 13.63 14.38 0.00
N PRO A 2 12.54 14.59 0.75
CA PRO A 2 12.13 13.64 1.78
C PRO A 2 11.96 12.25 1.18
N GLY A 3 12.33 11.21 1.91
CA GLY A 3 12.20 9.81 1.54
C GLY A 3 11.32 9.01 2.50
N LEU A 4 11.31 7.68 2.30
CA LEU A 4 10.68 6.74 3.22
C LEU A 4 11.58 6.53 4.45
N ILE A 5 11.00 6.37 5.64
CA ILE A 5 11.78 6.07 6.83
C ILE A 5 11.83 4.56 7.05
N ILE A 6 13.03 3.99 6.96
CA ILE A 6 13.27 2.55 7.09
C ILE A 6 14.46 2.34 8.02
N ASN A 7 14.25 1.66 9.15
CA ASN A 7 15.27 1.38 10.16
C ASN A 7 16.01 2.64 10.67
N GLY A 8 15.28 3.73 10.79
CA GLY A 8 15.77 5.01 11.28
C GLY A 8 16.57 5.81 10.25
N VAL A 9 16.72 5.34 9.03
CA VAL A 9 17.32 6.09 7.92
C VAL A 9 16.26 6.50 6.91
N GLU A 10 16.53 7.59 6.22
CA GLU A 10 15.71 8.06 5.12
C GLU A 10 16.20 7.41 3.82
N VAL A 11 15.27 6.78 3.11
CA VAL A 11 15.51 6.06 1.86
C VAL A 11 14.81 6.81 0.74
N ALA A 12 15.59 7.32 -0.22
CA ALA A 12 15.05 7.99 -1.39
C ALA A 12 14.21 7.03 -2.24
N VAL A 13 13.04 7.49 -2.68
CA VAL A 13 12.22 6.77 -3.66
C VAL A 13 12.67 7.20 -5.05
N ASN A 14 13.14 6.25 -5.84
CA ASN A 14 13.61 6.50 -7.20
C ASN A 14 12.51 6.25 -8.21
N ALA A 15 12.63 6.88 -9.39
CA ALA A 15 11.78 6.55 -10.52
C ALA A 15 11.94 5.07 -10.90
N ALA A 16 10.82 4.42 -11.18
CA ALA A 16 10.80 3.05 -11.69
C ALA A 16 10.62 3.05 -13.21
N THR A 17 11.04 1.96 -13.86
CA THR A 17 10.90 1.76 -15.31
C THR A 17 9.87 0.69 -15.57
N THR A 18 8.99 0.90 -16.55
CA THR A 18 7.98 -0.06 -16.96
C THR A 18 8.55 -1.08 -17.97
N LYS A 19 7.80 -2.16 -18.22
CA LYS A 19 8.12 -3.17 -19.25
C LYS A 19 8.22 -2.58 -20.66
N SER A 20 7.54 -1.47 -20.93
CA SER A 20 7.65 -0.75 -22.20
C SER A 20 8.88 0.18 -22.28
N GLY A 21 9.67 0.28 -21.21
CA GLY A 21 10.83 1.16 -21.13
C GLY A 21 10.51 2.60 -20.73
N GLU A 22 9.26 2.91 -20.37
CA GLU A 22 8.87 4.22 -19.85
C GLU A 22 9.42 4.40 -18.44
N THR A 23 10.08 5.54 -18.18
CA THR A 23 10.45 5.96 -16.83
C THR A 23 9.29 6.73 -16.22
N LEU A 24 8.81 6.27 -15.06
CA LEU A 24 7.74 6.93 -14.34
C LEU A 24 8.21 8.30 -13.79
N PRO A 25 7.30 9.29 -13.69
CA PRO A 25 7.65 10.65 -13.32
C PRO A 25 8.23 10.74 -11.89
N ALA A 26 8.94 11.83 -11.63
CA ALA A 26 9.39 12.16 -10.29
C ALA A 26 8.17 12.33 -9.36
N LEU A 27 8.21 11.67 -8.21
CA LEU A 27 7.17 11.73 -7.20
C LEU A 27 7.63 12.48 -5.96
N VAL A 28 6.66 12.93 -5.18
CA VAL A 28 6.91 13.62 -3.91
C VAL A 28 6.62 12.65 -2.77
N VAL A 29 7.58 12.52 -1.86
CA VAL A 29 7.38 11.84 -0.58
C VAL A 29 7.39 12.89 0.53
N ARG A 30 6.55 12.70 1.54
CA ARG A 30 6.60 13.40 2.83
C ARG A 30 6.63 12.36 3.94
N ASN A 31 7.31 12.65 5.03
CA ASN A 31 7.43 11.69 6.13
C ASN A 31 7.21 12.34 7.50
N TYR A 32 6.89 11.50 8.48
CA TYR A 32 6.56 11.93 9.84
C TYR A 32 7.70 12.59 10.63
N ARG A 33 8.96 12.50 10.16
CA ARG A 33 10.09 13.20 10.81
C ARG A 33 10.13 14.67 10.44
N ASP A 34 9.73 15.00 9.22
CA ASP A 34 9.67 16.37 8.73
C ASP A 34 8.38 17.08 9.18
N ASP A 35 7.30 16.31 9.34
CA ASP A 35 6.01 16.80 9.84
C ASP A 35 5.39 15.79 10.81
N ALA A 36 5.40 16.13 12.09
CA ALA A 36 4.85 15.26 13.14
C ALA A 36 3.35 15.01 12.98
N ALA A 37 2.60 15.87 12.27
CA ALA A 37 1.18 15.64 11.97
C ALA A 37 0.97 14.40 11.10
N LEU A 38 1.98 13.96 10.35
CA LEU A 38 1.96 12.73 9.56
C LEU A 38 2.29 11.47 10.38
N THR A 39 2.47 11.59 11.69
CA THR A 39 2.74 10.42 12.54
C THR A 39 1.48 9.54 12.60
N LEU A 40 1.64 8.25 12.32
CA LEU A 40 0.55 7.29 12.44
C LEU A 40 -0.05 7.32 13.87
N PRO A 41 -1.39 7.32 14.04
CA PRO A 41 -2.00 7.39 15.37
C PRO A 41 -1.54 6.24 16.28
N SER A 42 -1.33 6.51 17.58
CA SER A 42 -0.69 5.57 18.53
C SER A 42 -1.38 4.22 18.65
N ARG A 43 -2.70 4.18 18.46
CA ARG A 43 -3.50 2.94 18.48
C ARG A 43 -3.43 2.13 17.18
N SER A 44 -2.90 2.71 16.11
CA SER A 44 -2.94 2.16 14.75
C SER A 44 -1.68 1.37 14.35
N TYR A 45 -0.75 1.18 15.28
CA TYR A 45 0.45 0.36 15.06
C TYR A 45 1.01 -0.23 16.35
N GLY A 46 1.93 -1.17 16.19
CA GLY A 46 2.78 -1.68 17.27
C GLY A 46 4.22 -1.86 16.81
N ARG A 47 5.12 -2.24 17.72
CA ARG A 47 6.49 -2.63 17.33
C ARG A 47 6.42 -3.85 16.42
N ARG A 48 7.16 -3.80 15.32
CA ARG A 48 7.35 -4.92 14.40
C ARG A 48 8.23 -5.98 15.07
N ARG A 49 7.80 -7.23 14.99
CA ARG A 49 8.49 -8.41 15.58
C ARG A 49 8.91 -9.45 14.54
N ARG A 50 8.43 -9.32 13.30
CA ARG A 50 8.78 -10.20 12.18
C ARG A 50 9.45 -9.38 11.08
N GLN A 51 10.33 -10.01 10.32
CA GLN A 51 10.87 -9.39 9.10
C GLN A 51 9.74 -9.11 8.11
N VAL A 52 9.86 -8.02 7.35
CA VAL A 52 8.94 -7.73 6.24
C VAL A 52 9.18 -8.76 5.13
N GLY A 53 8.14 -9.54 4.82
CA GLY A 53 8.11 -10.48 3.71
C GLY A 53 7.14 -10.07 2.60
N PHE A 54 6.25 -9.11 2.85
CA PHE A 54 5.24 -8.68 1.89
C PHE A 54 4.99 -7.18 1.90
N ILE A 55 4.50 -6.67 0.78
CA ILE A 55 3.77 -5.41 0.70
C ILE A 55 2.30 -5.76 0.48
N VAL A 56 1.40 -5.20 1.29
CA VAL A 56 -0.05 -5.35 1.11
C VAL A 56 -0.62 -4.03 0.60
N LEU A 57 -1.23 -4.09 -0.57
CA LEU A 57 -1.85 -2.96 -1.23
C LEU A 57 -3.31 -2.84 -0.82
N HIS A 58 -3.72 -1.59 -0.54
CA HIS A 58 -5.07 -1.25 -0.14
C HIS A 58 -5.63 -0.07 -0.95
N THR A 59 -6.95 0.01 -1.00
CA THR A 59 -7.67 1.26 -1.24
C THR A 59 -8.54 1.64 -0.05
N THR A 60 -8.67 2.95 0.21
CA THR A 60 -9.34 3.45 1.43
C THR A 60 -10.78 2.98 1.56
N LYS A 61 -11.44 2.66 0.45
CA LYS A 61 -12.86 2.29 0.44
C LYS A 61 -13.14 0.87 -0.03
N GLY A 62 -12.22 0.21 -0.74
CA GLY A 62 -12.41 -1.17 -1.19
C GLY A 62 -13.57 -1.32 -2.19
N TYR A 63 -13.86 -0.29 -2.98
CA TYR A 63 -14.91 -0.39 -4.01
C TYR A 63 -14.38 -1.20 -5.20
N PRO A 64 -15.18 -2.11 -5.79
CA PRO A 64 -16.64 -2.19 -5.67
C PRO A 64 -17.25 -3.04 -4.52
N ASP A 65 -16.51 -3.94 -3.89
CA ASP A 65 -17.18 -5.00 -3.10
C ASP A 65 -17.61 -4.57 -1.70
N HIS A 66 -17.11 -3.45 -1.20
CA HIS A 66 -17.41 -2.97 0.14
C HIS A 66 -18.83 -2.38 0.27
N THR A 67 -18.98 -1.05 0.15
CA THR A 67 -20.30 -0.39 0.32
C THR A 67 -20.85 0.19 -0.99
N MET A 68 -20.22 -0.08 -2.12
CA MET A 68 -20.61 0.48 -3.42
C MET A 68 -20.19 -0.43 -4.57
N THR A 69 -21.13 -0.95 -5.36
CA THR A 69 -20.86 -1.91 -6.46
C THR A 69 -20.30 -1.32 -7.75
N SER A 70 -20.07 0.00 -7.82
CA SER A 70 -19.56 0.66 -9.03
C SER A 70 -18.10 0.26 -9.28
N PRO A 71 -17.75 -0.16 -10.51
CA PRO A 71 -16.38 -0.55 -10.82
C PRO A 71 -15.43 0.63 -10.64
N GLN A 72 -14.18 0.32 -10.30
CA GLN A 72 -13.13 1.32 -10.30
C GLN A 72 -12.91 1.86 -11.72
N PHE A 73 -12.48 3.11 -11.81
CA PHE A 73 -12.02 3.71 -13.07
C PHE A 73 -10.92 4.74 -12.81
N LEU A 74 -10.16 5.07 -13.85
CA LEU A 74 -9.04 5.99 -13.75
C LEU A 74 -9.42 7.41 -14.18
N ARG A 75 -8.89 8.38 -13.46
CA ARG A 75 -8.91 9.80 -13.78
C ARG A 75 -7.50 10.27 -14.14
N ASP A 76 -7.45 11.21 -15.08
CA ASP A 76 -6.25 11.98 -15.34
C ASP A 76 -6.18 13.19 -14.38
N GLY A 77 -4.99 13.79 -14.28
CA GLY A 77 -4.75 14.94 -13.41
C GLY A 77 -4.47 14.56 -11.95
N VAL A 78 -4.61 15.55 -11.06
CA VAL A 78 -4.37 15.42 -9.62
C VAL A 78 -5.63 15.80 -8.85
N GLY A 79 -5.95 15.02 -7.81
CA GLY A 79 -7.04 15.32 -6.89
C GLY A 79 -6.64 16.27 -5.77
N THR A 80 -7.63 16.73 -5.01
CA THR A 80 -7.39 17.48 -3.77
C THR A 80 -6.82 16.55 -2.70
N PRO A 81 -5.71 16.92 -2.01
CA PRO A 81 -5.17 16.15 -0.90
C PRO A 81 -6.19 16.02 0.25
N ARG A 82 -6.20 14.87 0.91
CA ARG A 82 -7.10 14.46 1.99
C ARG A 82 -6.40 13.65 3.08
N ILE A 83 -5.07 13.67 3.16
CA ILE A 83 -4.28 12.93 4.15
C ILE A 83 -4.76 13.16 5.59
N ASP A 84 -5.06 14.42 5.96
CA ASP A 84 -5.57 14.77 7.29
C ASP A 84 -6.83 13.97 7.63
N ARG A 85 -7.78 13.89 6.67
CA ARG A 85 -9.00 13.11 6.84
C ARG A 85 -8.74 11.61 7.00
N VAL A 86 -7.71 11.07 6.34
CA VAL A 86 -7.33 9.65 6.50
C VAL A 86 -6.83 9.42 7.93
N LEU A 87 -5.94 10.29 8.42
CA LEU A 87 -5.37 10.20 9.76
C LEU A 87 -6.43 10.42 10.85
N ASP A 88 -7.30 11.41 10.69
CA ASP A 88 -8.42 11.69 11.61
C ASP A 88 -9.35 10.48 11.72
N ASN A 89 -9.72 9.86 10.59
CA ASN A 89 -10.55 8.65 10.60
C ASN A 89 -9.89 7.50 11.39
N TRP A 90 -8.57 7.34 11.28
CA TRP A 90 -7.83 6.29 12.01
C TRP A 90 -7.64 6.63 13.49
N ALA A 91 -7.50 7.91 13.84
CA ALA A 91 -7.37 8.39 15.21
C ALA A 91 -8.71 8.30 15.97
N GLU A 92 -9.81 8.72 15.36
CA GLU A 92 -11.11 8.92 16.01
C GLU A 92 -12.10 7.79 15.77
N GLY A 93 -11.91 6.97 14.73
CA GLY A 93 -12.87 5.94 14.34
C GLY A 93 -13.12 4.89 15.44
N SER A 94 -14.22 4.16 15.36
CA SER A 94 -14.46 3.02 16.25
C SER A 94 -13.57 1.81 15.90
N ARG A 95 -13.12 1.72 14.64
CA ARG A 95 -12.20 0.67 14.17
C ARG A 95 -10.76 1.11 14.34
N VAL A 96 -9.94 0.24 14.94
CA VAL A 96 -8.49 0.37 14.95
C VAL A 96 -7.96 -0.05 13.58
N GLY A 97 -7.33 0.88 12.86
CA GLY A 97 -6.75 0.64 11.54
C GLY A 97 -5.66 1.65 11.19
N GLY A 98 -4.80 1.32 10.24
CA GLY A 98 -3.80 2.23 9.70
C GLY A 98 -2.81 1.53 8.76
N ALA A 99 -2.14 2.30 7.90
CA ALA A 99 -1.11 1.82 6.98
C ALA A 99 0.23 2.53 7.24
N GLY A 100 1.35 1.93 6.83
CA GLY A 100 2.66 2.56 6.97
C GLY A 100 2.87 3.70 5.96
N ILE A 101 2.22 3.59 4.80
CA ILE A 101 2.25 4.58 3.73
C ILE A 101 0.81 4.87 3.26
N VAL A 102 0.53 6.15 2.99
CA VAL A 102 -0.68 6.58 2.26
C VAL A 102 -0.26 7.26 0.96
N ILE A 103 -0.90 6.93 -0.15
CA ILE A 103 -0.77 7.64 -1.42
C ILE A 103 -2.08 8.37 -1.69
N ASP A 104 -2.01 9.69 -1.59
CA ASP A 104 -3.20 10.55 -1.62
C ASP A 104 -3.59 10.94 -3.05
N ALA A 105 -4.74 11.58 -3.21
CA ALA A 105 -5.33 11.90 -4.51
C ALA A 105 -4.46 12.83 -5.37
N ASP A 106 -3.55 13.59 -4.75
CA ASP A 106 -2.57 14.46 -5.41
C ASP A 106 -1.33 13.71 -5.94
N GLY A 107 -1.21 12.40 -5.64
CA GLY A 107 -0.05 11.58 -6.00
C GLY A 107 1.12 11.69 -5.01
N VAL A 108 0.96 12.34 -3.86
CA VAL A 108 2.01 12.38 -2.83
C VAL A 108 1.98 11.09 -2.00
N ALA A 109 3.16 10.52 -1.74
CA ALA A 109 3.32 9.41 -0.79
C ALA A 109 3.68 9.95 0.60
N TYR A 110 2.89 9.58 1.61
CA TYR A 110 3.07 9.97 3.00
C TYR A 110 3.58 8.77 3.81
N CYS A 111 4.80 8.83 4.31
CA CYS A 111 5.42 7.81 5.16
C CYS A 111 5.14 8.12 6.64
N LEU A 112 4.26 7.34 7.26
CA LEU A 112 3.65 7.68 8.55
C LEU A 112 4.37 7.08 9.77
N CYS A 113 5.29 6.16 9.54
CA CYS A 113 6.10 5.53 10.58
C CYS A 113 7.39 4.94 9.98
N ASP A 114 8.31 4.51 10.85
CA ASP A 114 9.46 3.71 10.44
C ASP A 114 9.00 2.29 10.04
N LEU A 115 9.06 2.00 8.74
CA LEU A 115 8.46 0.81 8.13
C LEU A 115 9.12 -0.51 8.60
N ALA A 116 10.38 -0.46 9.03
CA ALA A 116 11.09 -1.61 9.56
C ALA A 116 10.85 -1.82 11.07
N LYS A 117 10.56 -0.74 11.81
CA LYS A 117 10.41 -0.81 13.28
C LYS A 117 8.97 -0.96 13.74
N PHE A 118 8.01 -0.50 12.93
CA PHE A 118 6.60 -0.49 13.29
C PHE A 118 5.76 -1.25 12.27
N ALA A 119 4.78 -1.98 12.79
CA ALA A 119 3.77 -2.70 12.03
C ALA A 119 2.43 -1.97 12.21
N ALA A 120 1.96 -1.36 11.13
CA ALA A 120 0.64 -0.73 11.09
C ALA A 120 -0.47 -1.79 11.12
N TYR A 121 -1.65 -1.45 11.61
CA TYR A 121 -2.81 -2.34 11.66
C TYR A 121 -3.68 -2.21 10.41
N HIS A 122 -3.21 -2.72 9.26
CA HIS A 122 -3.89 -2.61 7.97
C HIS A 122 -4.62 -3.91 7.56
N CYS A 123 -4.04 -5.08 7.85
CA CYS A 123 -4.55 -6.39 7.46
C CYS A 123 -4.28 -7.42 8.57
N VAL A 124 -5.35 -7.85 9.26
CA VAL A 124 -5.27 -8.88 10.31
C VAL A 124 -4.57 -10.12 9.77
N GLY A 125 -3.72 -10.76 10.58
CA GLY A 125 -2.86 -11.88 10.17
C GLY A 125 -1.58 -11.49 9.44
N MET A 126 -1.56 -10.35 8.74
CA MET A 126 -0.45 -9.91 7.88
C MET A 126 0.38 -8.76 8.45
N ASN A 127 -0.19 -7.94 9.35
CA ASN A 127 0.43 -6.71 9.88
C ASN A 127 1.92 -6.84 10.24
N GLN A 128 2.29 -7.91 10.96
CA GLN A 128 3.65 -8.09 11.47
C GLN A 128 4.67 -8.45 10.39
N ILE A 129 4.25 -9.13 9.32
CA ILE A 129 5.12 -9.60 8.23
C ILE A 129 5.03 -8.69 6.98
N SER A 130 4.26 -7.60 7.04
CA SER A 130 4.05 -6.76 5.86
C SER A 130 4.08 -5.26 6.12
N VAL A 131 4.27 -4.51 5.04
CA VAL A 131 4.04 -3.07 4.98
C VAL A 131 2.73 -2.84 4.22
N GLY A 132 1.75 -2.21 4.89
CA GLY A 132 0.52 -1.74 4.26
C GLY A 132 0.74 -0.42 3.52
N ILE A 133 0.28 -0.35 2.27
CA ILE A 133 0.19 0.87 1.48
C ILE A 133 -1.27 1.12 1.16
N GLU A 134 -1.77 2.29 1.54
CA GLU A 134 -3.15 2.71 1.33
C GLU A 134 -3.24 3.73 0.19
N VAL A 135 -3.99 3.43 -0.87
CA VAL A 135 -4.27 4.40 -1.95
C VAL A 135 -5.62 5.06 -1.72
N VAL A 136 -5.66 6.39 -1.66
CA VAL A 136 -6.90 7.14 -1.41
C VAL A 136 -7.86 7.01 -2.60
N GLN A 137 -8.94 6.24 -2.39
CA GLN A 137 -10.01 6.05 -3.36
C GLN A 137 -11.09 7.12 -3.23
N GLN A 138 -11.57 7.60 -4.37
CA GLN A 138 -12.51 8.71 -4.43
C GLN A 138 -13.95 8.31 -4.06
N GLY A 139 -14.85 9.29 -4.03
CA GLY A 139 -16.29 9.13 -3.75
C GLY A 139 -16.98 8.08 -4.62
N ASP A 140 -16.56 8.01 -5.86
CA ASP A 140 -17.19 7.34 -7.00
C ASP A 140 -16.39 6.11 -7.47
N ALA A 141 -15.60 5.51 -6.59
CA ALA A 141 -14.69 4.40 -6.88
C ALA A 141 -13.47 4.73 -7.76
N SER A 142 -13.30 5.98 -8.20
CA SER A 142 -12.15 6.34 -9.02
C SER A 142 -10.81 6.42 -8.28
N LEU A 143 -9.73 6.30 -9.05
CA LEU A 143 -8.34 6.54 -8.68
C LEU A 143 -7.70 7.49 -9.71
N TYR A 144 -6.68 8.25 -9.34
CA TYR A 144 -5.89 9.07 -10.25
C TYR A 144 -4.66 8.31 -10.75
N ARG A 145 -4.29 8.51 -12.03
CA ARG A 145 -3.10 7.86 -12.61
C ARG A 145 -1.80 8.17 -11.86
N CYS A 146 -1.65 9.39 -11.38
CA CYS A 146 -0.46 9.80 -10.62
C CYS A 146 -0.29 8.98 -9.32
N GLN A 147 -1.38 8.49 -8.73
CA GLN A 147 -1.33 7.60 -7.56
C GLN A 147 -0.69 6.27 -7.93
N LEU A 148 -1.02 5.73 -9.11
CA LEU A 148 -0.51 4.46 -9.60
C LEU A 148 0.97 4.54 -10.00
N ASP A 149 1.40 5.65 -10.60
CA ASP A 149 2.81 5.89 -10.90
C ASP A 149 3.64 5.98 -9.62
N THR A 150 3.11 6.71 -8.63
CA THR A 150 3.74 6.85 -7.30
C THR A 150 3.80 5.50 -6.57
N LEU A 151 2.70 4.75 -6.59
CA LEU A 151 2.60 3.43 -6.01
C LEU A 151 3.67 2.50 -6.57
N ALA A 152 3.82 2.44 -7.89
CA ALA A 152 4.79 1.59 -8.55
C ALA A 152 6.23 1.90 -8.11
N CYS A 153 6.59 3.18 -8.02
CA CYS A 153 7.92 3.59 -7.58
C CYS A 153 8.19 3.29 -6.10
N VAL A 154 7.18 3.51 -5.24
CA VAL A 154 7.25 3.16 -3.81
C VAL A 154 7.42 1.65 -3.64
N VAL A 155 6.63 0.85 -4.37
CA VAL A 155 6.71 -0.62 -4.35
C VAL A 155 8.07 -1.10 -4.83
N GLU A 156 8.62 -0.58 -5.93
CA GLU A 156 9.97 -0.96 -6.41
C GLU A 156 11.05 -0.65 -5.36
N THR A 157 10.94 0.51 -4.72
CA THR A 157 11.88 0.94 -3.66
C THR A 157 11.81 0.02 -2.46
N LEU A 158 10.61 -0.31 -1.98
CA LEU A 158 10.41 -1.21 -0.85
C LEU A 158 10.84 -2.65 -1.16
N THR A 159 10.49 -3.15 -2.34
CA THR A 159 10.88 -4.49 -2.81
C THR A 159 12.39 -4.65 -2.85
N THR A 160 13.10 -3.63 -3.36
CA THR A 160 14.58 -3.62 -3.35
C THR A 160 15.11 -3.53 -1.92
N THR A 161 14.57 -2.63 -1.10
CA THR A 161 15.06 -2.38 0.27
C THR A 161 14.88 -3.59 1.18
N PHE A 162 13.74 -4.27 1.09
CA PHE A 162 13.42 -5.45 1.90
C PHE A 162 13.78 -6.78 1.23
N SER A 163 14.36 -6.75 0.02
CA SER A 163 14.72 -7.94 -0.77
C SER A 163 13.53 -8.88 -1.02
N LEU A 164 12.39 -8.32 -1.39
CA LEU A 164 11.16 -9.09 -1.65
C LEU A 164 11.17 -9.70 -3.07
N PRO A 165 10.44 -10.80 -3.29
CA PRO A 165 10.22 -11.31 -4.64
C PRO A 165 9.54 -10.26 -5.54
N ARG A 166 10.03 -10.06 -6.76
CA ARG A 166 9.39 -9.21 -7.79
C ARG A 166 8.22 -9.93 -8.46
N VAL A 167 7.26 -10.34 -7.66
CA VAL A 167 6.04 -11.06 -8.09
C VAL A 167 4.85 -10.42 -7.40
N VAL A 168 3.84 -10.07 -8.20
CA VAL A 168 2.56 -9.52 -7.73
C VAL A 168 1.45 -10.56 -7.89
N ALA A 169 0.56 -10.67 -6.90
CA ALA A 169 -0.58 -11.60 -6.91
C ALA A 169 -1.63 -11.21 -7.98
N MET A 170 -1.41 -11.69 -9.20
CA MET A 170 -2.21 -11.37 -10.38
C MET A 170 -2.30 -12.59 -11.31
N PRO A 171 -3.46 -12.91 -11.89
CA PRO A 171 -4.76 -12.27 -11.65
C PRO A 171 -5.30 -12.60 -10.25
N TYR A 172 -6.36 -11.91 -9.82
CA TYR A 172 -7.05 -12.28 -8.58
C TYR A 172 -7.60 -13.71 -8.65
N ARG A 173 -7.41 -14.49 -7.57
CA ARG A 173 -7.85 -15.90 -7.49
C ARG A 173 -8.65 -16.20 -6.22
N GLY A 174 -9.18 -15.17 -5.56
CA GLY A 174 -9.73 -15.28 -4.21
C GLY A 174 -8.68 -15.04 -3.13
N CYS A 175 -9.12 -14.96 -1.88
CA CYS A 175 -8.22 -14.97 -0.72
C CYS A 175 -7.38 -16.25 -0.72
N ARG A 176 -6.07 -16.09 -0.57
CA ARG A 176 -5.08 -17.18 -0.66
C ARG A 176 -4.38 -17.45 0.67
N VAL A 177 -4.49 -16.53 1.62
CA VAL A 177 -3.71 -16.60 2.86
C VAL A 177 -4.22 -17.72 3.76
N GLU A 178 -3.28 -18.48 4.31
CA GLU A 178 -3.53 -19.45 5.38
C GLU A 178 -2.97 -18.88 6.69
N LEU A 179 -3.80 -18.84 7.72
CA LEU A 179 -3.43 -18.34 9.05
C LEU A 179 -3.38 -19.50 10.05
N ASP A 180 -2.35 -19.52 10.88
CA ASP A 180 -2.24 -20.38 12.06
C ASP A 180 -2.19 -19.48 13.32
N ASP A 181 -3.06 -19.76 14.27
CA ASP A 181 -3.31 -18.93 15.46
C ASP A 181 -3.39 -17.42 15.16
N GLY A 182 -4.07 -17.07 14.07
CA GLY A 182 -4.26 -15.69 13.63
C GLY A 182 -3.03 -15.00 13.05
N ALA A 183 -1.96 -15.74 12.72
CA ALA A 183 -0.76 -15.23 12.07
C ALA A 183 -0.52 -15.91 10.70
N TYR A 184 0.10 -15.20 9.75
CA TYR A 184 0.49 -15.78 8.46
C TYR A 184 1.30 -17.07 8.61
N ALA A 185 0.80 -18.14 7.99
CA ALA A 185 1.45 -19.44 7.88
C ALA A 185 1.93 -19.74 6.45
N SER A 186 1.06 -19.63 5.44
CA SER A 186 1.33 -20.07 4.06
C SER A 186 0.36 -19.46 3.03
N GLY A 187 0.50 -19.84 1.76
CA GLY A 187 -0.46 -19.55 0.67
C GLY A 187 -0.06 -18.39 -0.24
N LEU A 188 0.97 -17.63 0.15
CA LEU A 188 1.52 -16.51 -0.62
C LEU A 188 3.02 -16.68 -0.92
N ASP A 189 3.53 -17.90 -0.82
CA ASP A 189 4.95 -18.20 -0.99
C ASP A 189 5.46 -17.80 -2.38
N GLY A 190 6.62 -17.12 -2.41
CA GLY A 190 7.22 -16.61 -3.65
C GLY A 190 6.60 -15.32 -4.19
N ILE A 191 5.58 -14.75 -3.52
CA ILE A 191 4.94 -13.48 -3.90
C ILE A 191 5.44 -12.37 -2.97
N GLY A 192 5.87 -11.22 -3.52
CA GLY A 192 6.31 -10.08 -2.71
C GLY A 192 5.24 -9.01 -2.52
N VAL A 193 4.29 -8.89 -3.46
CA VAL A 193 3.22 -7.89 -3.42
C VAL A 193 1.86 -8.55 -3.58
N VAL A 194 0.98 -8.25 -2.64
CA VAL A 194 -0.39 -8.79 -2.60
C VAL A 194 -1.39 -7.66 -2.39
N GLY A 195 -2.62 -7.86 -2.82
CA GLY A 195 -3.72 -6.99 -2.41
C GLY A 195 -4.30 -7.46 -1.08
N HIS A 196 -4.98 -6.57 -0.36
CA HIS A 196 -5.76 -6.97 0.81
C HIS A 196 -6.75 -8.11 0.47
N ARG A 197 -7.33 -8.10 -0.74
CA ARG A 197 -8.18 -9.15 -1.32
C ARG A 197 -7.57 -10.55 -1.32
N ASP A 198 -6.25 -10.66 -1.37
CA ASP A 198 -5.53 -11.94 -1.35
C ASP A 198 -5.29 -12.43 0.09
N CYS A 199 -5.49 -11.55 1.07
CA CYS A 199 -5.25 -11.79 2.50
C CYS A 199 -6.52 -11.83 3.36
N SER A 200 -7.65 -11.31 2.87
CA SER A 200 -8.91 -11.33 3.60
C SER A 200 -10.10 -11.12 2.67
N ASP A 201 -11.18 -11.86 2.94
CA ASP A 201 -12.44 -11.73 2.20
C ASP A 201 -13.35 -10.60 2.73
N ASN A 202 -12.96 -9.86 3.78
CA ASN A 202 -13.87 -8.92 4.44
C ASN A 202 -14.13 -7.60 3.67
N ARG A 203 -13.37 -7.32 2.60
CA ARG A 203 -13.56 -6.14 1.71
C ARG A 203 -13.64 -6.50 0.23
N GLY A 204 -13.47 -7.79 -0.11
CA GLY A 204 -13.57 -8.30 -1.47
C GLY A 204 -12.48 -7.83 -2.44
N PHE A 205 -12.72 -8.02 -3.74
CA PHE A 205 -11.79 -7.74 -4.84
C PHE A 205 -11.38 -6.27 -4.94
N GLY A 206 -12.29 -5.34 -4.61
CA GLY A 206 -12.08 -3.90 -4.67
C GLY A 206 -10.99 -3.34 -3.76
N ASP A 207 -10.49 -4.12 -2.81
CA ASP A 207 -9.38 -3.74 -1.95
C ASP A 207 -8.10 -4.53 -2.32
N PRO A 208 -7.24 -4.05 -3.24
CA PRO A 208 -7.22 -2.70 -3.82
C PRO A 208 -7.85 -2.58 -5.23
N GLY A 209 -8.39 -3.66 -5.80
CA GLY A 209 -8.78 -3.72 -7.22
C GLY A 209 -7.57 -3.91 -8.15
N ASP A 210 -7.83 -4.09 -9.45
CA ASP A 210 -6.78 -4.46 -10.41
C ASP A 210 -5.85 -3.30 -10.75
N PHE A 211 -6.30 -2.04 -10.77
CA PHE A 211 -5.44 -0.94 -11.18
C PHE A 211 -4.18 -0.77 -10.33
N CYS A 212 -4.29 -0.93 -9.00
CA CYS A 212 -3.14 -0.91 -8.11
C CYS A 212 -2.18 -2.08 -8.37
N MET A 213 -2.72 -3.26 -8.66
CA MET A 213 -1.95 -4.47 -8.91
C MET A 213 -1.25 -4.42 -10.27
N GLU A 214 -1.95 -3.93 -11.29
CA GLU A 214 -1.42 -3.69 -12.65
C GLU A 214 -0.33 -2.62 -12.67
N ALA A 215 -0.43 -1.59 -11.83
CA ALA A 215 0.59 -0.56 -11.70
C ALA A 215 1.95 -1.14 -11.30
N VAL A 216 1.95 -2.20 -10.48
CA VAL A 216 3.15 -2.95 -10.10
C VAL A 216 3.53 -3.96 -11.17
N GLU A 217 2.55 -4.71 -11.70
CA GLU A 217 2.79 -5.75 -12.71
C GLU A 217 3.46 -5.20 -13.97
N ARG A 218 3.16 -3.97 -14.36
CA ARG A 218 3.75 -3.34 -15.55
C ARG A 218 5.21 -2.92 -15.37
N LEU A 219 5.78 -3.02 -14.17
CA LEU A 219 7.18 -2.66 -13.92
C LEU A 219 8.15 -3.63 -14.60
N ALA A 220 9.30 -3.12 -15.06
CA ALA A 220 10.34 -3.93 -15.66
C ALA A 220 10.86 -4.98 -14.66
N GLY A 221 10.98 -6.23 -15.09
CA GLY A 221 11.46 -7.32 -14.23
C GLY A 221 10.42 -7.90 -13.25
N TRP A 222 9.15 -7.49 -13.32
CA TRP A 222 8.08 -8.02 -12.47
C TRP A 222 7.29 -9.16 -13.13
N GLY A 223 7.03 -10.20 -12.34
CA GLY A 223 6.21 -11.37 -12.70
C GLY A 223 4.83 -11.38 -12.03
N ARG A 224 4.01 -12.36 -12.43
CA ARG A 224 2.66 -12.62 -11.92
C ARG A 224 2.64 -13.93 -11.11
N GLY A 225 1.91 -13.95 -9.98
CA GLY A 225 1.79 -15.08 -9.06
C GLY A 225 0.35 -15.49 -8.74
#